data_AF-A0A1Y4WQ35-F1
#
_entry.id   AF-A0A1Y4WQ35-F1
#
_cell.length_a   1.000
_cell.length_b   1.000
_cell.length_c   1.000
_cell.angle_alpha   90.00
_cell.angle_beta   90.00
_cell.angle_gamma   90.00
#
_symmetry.space_group_name_H-M   'P 1'
#
loop_
_entity.id
_entity.type
_entity.pdbx_description
1 polymer ?
#
loop_
_entity_poly.entity_id
_entity_poly.type
_entity_poly.pdbx_seq_one_letter_code
_entity_poly.pdbx_strand_id
1 'polypeptide(L)'
;MNNMLFDYDDNDIKSIYSYAKKLESRTFRDIKKEFDDSGLTYYLNPRDSKPVHIVKESKTGYTSNSKAKGQLGGFLERYYFGYQPNSHQGADFEKVGIELKQTCIDLTKKGEYRAGERLSITNISYKEPVVEDFYASHVWEKIKKILLVHYLRDKSKDRMDYQIKFVNLFTPPQKDLDIIIQDYKKINDKIKQGKAHELSESDTLYLGACTKGSTAIKSMQPQYYGEHILAKKRNFCFKQSYMNYVLKNYILTNNVPYESIIHDASSLGKMTFEEYIIHRIEKYVGKTDKELCEMFEREYNNNEAQWSHLAYLMLGIKGNHAEEFEKAGIVVKAIRIEKNNTIKENMSIPPFKFKELVQETWENSTLFNYFDTTRFLFVIYKSDGDCYKLIGSQLWNMPYNDLNKVVKAGWENIKQSLLNGVRFTLKQINNGVRVENSLPKKKDNPILHIRPHAQKSAYLLKDGTQIGDLSNANELPDGQWMTTQSFWINNTYLYTQLNVLKKSR
;
A
#
# COMPACT_ATOMS: atom_id res chain seq x y z
N MET A 1 25.15 -16.90 -29.31
CA MET A 1 23.91 -16.69 -30.07
C MET A 1 23.68 -15.20 -30.15
N ASN A 2 23.70 -14.61 -31.36
CA ASN A 2 23.30 -13.21 -31.56
C ASN A 2 21.83 -13.12 -31.17
N ASN A 3 21.51 -12.48 -30.05
CA ASN A 3 20.14 -12.09 -29.76
C ASN A 3 19.83 -10.92 -30.71
N MET A 4 19.00 -11.16 -31.73
CA MET A 4 18.43 -10.07 -32.50
C MET A 4 17.41 -9.34 -31.61
N LEU A 5 17.55 -8.02 -31.51
CA LEU A 5 16.49 -7.19 -30.92
C LEU A 5 15.24 -7.24 -31.78
N PHE A 6 14.10 -7.15 -31.11
CA PHE A 6 12.76 -7.22 -31.70
C PHE A 6 12.45 -8.54 -32.44
N ASP A 7 13.18 -9.61 -32.13
CA ASP A 7 12.96 -10.95 -32.71
C ASP A 7 11.83 -11.69 -31.99
N TYR A 8 10.60 -11.25 -32.22
CA TYR A 8 9.37 -11.88 -31.76
C TYR A 8 8.21 -11.64 -32.73
N ASP A 9 7.19 -12.50 -32.68
CA ASP A 9 5.93 -12.34 -33.42
C ASP A 9 4.87 -11.73 -32.50
N ASP A 10 4.48 -10.48 -32.78
CA ASP A 10 3.48 -9.75 -31.99
C ASP A 10 2.04 -10.31 -32.11
N ASN A 11 1.81 -11.31 -32.97
CA ASN A 11 0.56 -12.08 -33.05
C ASN A 11 0.54 -13.33 -32.15
N ASP A 12 1.68 -13.71 -31.56
CA ASP A 12 1.80 -14.92 -30.76
C ASP A 12 2.25 -14.61 -29.33
N ILE A 13 1.33 -14.85 -28.39
CA ILE A 13 1.55 -14.73 -26.95
C ILE A 13 2.79 -15.51 -26.51
N LYS A 14 3.00 -16.73 -27.04
CA LYS A 14 4.15 -17.57 -26.68
C LYS A 14 5.44 -16.96 -27.20
N SER A 15 5.45 -16.46 -28.43
CA SER A 15 6.60 -15.76 -29.01
C SER A 15 7.00 -14.53 -28.19
N ILE A 16 6.03 -13.66 -27.88
CA ILE A 16 6.23 -12.47 -27.04
C ILE A 16 6.80 -12.87 -25.67
N TYR A 17 6.20 -13.87 -25.02
CA TYR A 17 6.64 -14.30 -23.70
C TYR A 17 8.03 -14.93 -23.72
N SER A 18 8.31 -15.85 -24.65
CA SER A 18 9.64 -16.46 -24.80
C SER A 18 10.72 -15.42 -25.11
N TYR A 19 10.40 -14.39 -25.89
CA TYR A 19 11.27 -13.26 -26.10
C TYR A 19 11.50 -12.48 -24.80
N ALA A 20 10.41 -12.08 -24.12
CA ALA A 20 10.48 -11.35 -22.85
C ALA A 20 11.26 -12.08 -21.76
N LYS A 21 11.21 -13.42 -21.70
CA LYS A 21 11.99 -14.23 -20.74
C LYS A 21 13.50 -14.02 -20.87
N LYS A 22 14.01 -13.63 -22.05
CA LYS A 22 15.43 -13.30 -22.25
C LYS A 22 15.86 -12.02 -21.49
N LEU A 23 14.92 -11.24 -20.96
CA LEU A 23 15.22 -10.11 -20.07
C LEU A 23 15.75 -10.55 -18.70
N GLU A 24 15.44 -11.77 -18.25
CA GLU A 24 15.84 -12.22 -16.92
C GLU A 24 17.37 -12.22 -16.79
N SER A 25 17.84 -11.77 -15.63
CA SER A 25 19.24 -11.55 -15.29
C SER A 25 19.94 -10.37 -15.98
N ARG A 26 19.30 -9.71 -16.96
CA ARG A 26 19.83 -8.49 -17.59
C ARG A 26 19.56 -7.25 -16.76
N THR A 27 20.41 -6.24 -16.90
CA THR A 27 20.14 -4.89 -16.41
C THR A 27 19.48 -4.04 -17.50
N PHE A 28 18.83 -2.94 -17.11
CA PHE A 28 18.35 -1.96 -18.09
C PHE A 28 19.50 -1.36 -18.91
N ARG A 29 20.71 -1.27 -18.34
CA ARG A 29 21.91 -0.83 -19.05
C ARG A 29 22.31 -1.81 -20.15
N ASP A 30 22.27 -3.12 -19.88
CA ASP A 30 22.57 -4.15 -20.89
C ASP A 30 21.61 -4.06 -22.08
N ILE A 31 20.33 -3.78 -21.81
CA ILE A 31 19.30 -3.61 -22.84
C ILE A 31 19.57 -2.35 -23.65
N LYS A 32 19.87 -1.23 -22.98
CA LYS A 32 20.18 0.02 -23.67
C LYS A 32 21.40 -0.11 -24.57
N LYS A 33 22.45 -0.79 -24.09
CA LYS A 33 23.67 -1.03 -24.84
C LYS A 33 23.41 -1.89 -26.08
N GLU A 34 22.69 -3.01 -25.93
CA GLU A 34 22.32 -3.86 -27.07
C GLU A 34 21.52 -3.08 -28.12
N PHE A 35 20.60 -2.21 -27.69
CA PHE A 35 19.84 -1.34 -28.59
C PHE A 35 20.74 -0.38 -29.36
N ASP A 36 21.63 0.32 -28.65
CA ASP A 36 22.56 1.28 -29.26
C ASP A 36 23.53 0.60 -30.24
N ASP A 37 24.01 -0.60 -29.90
CA ASP A 37 24.94 -1.38 -30.73
C ASP A 37 24.25 -2.01 -31.96
N SER A 38 22.93 -2.22 -31.92
CA SER A 38 22.18 -2.90 -33.01
C SER A 38 21.97 -2.04 -34.26
N GLY A 39 21.98 -0.72 -34.14
CA GLY A 39 21.59 0.21 -35.20
C GLY A 39 20.11 0.09 -35.65
N LEU A 40 19.30 -0.74 -34.99
CA LEU A 40 17.90 -0.93 -35.32
C LEU A 40 17.07 0.27 -34.88
N THR A 41 16.24 0.76 -35.81
CA THR A 41 15.30 1.86 -35.55
C THR A 41 13.85 1.45 -35.76
N TYR A 42 13.58 0.19 -36.13
CA TYR A 42 12.23 -0.30 -36.36
C TYR A 42 12.05 -1.77 -36.04
N TYR A 43 10.80 -2.14 -35.73
CA TYR A 43 10.34 -3.52 -35.64
C TYR A 43 9.72 -3.96 -36.97
N LEU A 44 10.03 -5.20 -37.38
CA LEU A 44 9.40 -5.91 -38.48
C LEU A 44 8.84 -7.23 -37.93
N ASN A 45 7.51 -7.38 -37.89
CA ASN A 45 6.93 -8.66 -37.53
C ASN A 45 7.29 -9.70 -38.61
N PRO A 46 7.78 -10.90 -38.27
CA PRO A 46 8.09 -11.97 -39.23
C PRO A 46 6.92 -12.37 -40.17
N ARG A 47 5.67 -12.11 -39.78
CA ARG A 47 4.44 -12.35 -40.54
C ARG A 47 3.96 -11.14 -41.35
N ASP A 48 4.49 -9.95 -41.09
CA ASP A 48 4.11 -8.73 -41.80
C ASP A 48 5.20 -8.35 -42.82
N SER A 49 4.80 -7.97 -44.03
CA SER A 49 5.74 -7.56 -45.09
C SER A 49 6.15 -6.08 -45.01
N LYS A 50 5.66 -5.34 -44.01
CA LYS A 50 5.89 -3.90 -43.85
C LYS A 50 6.34 -3.58 -42.43
N PRO A 51 7.31 -2.67 -42.25
CA PRO A 51 7.74 -2.24 -40.92
C PRO A 51 6.61 -1.46 -40.24
N VAL A 52 6.38 -1.74 -38.95
CA VAL A 52 5.21 -1.20 -38.23
C VAL A 52 5.59 0.00 -37.34
N HIS A 53 6.88 0.17 -36.99
CA HIS A 53 7.30 1.24 -36.06
C HIS A 53 8.64 1.84 -36.46
N ILE A 54 8.73 3.15 -36.72
CA ILE A 54 10.02 3.84 -36.88
C ILE A 54 10.30 4.62 -35.59
N VAL A 55 11.26 4.20 -34.78
CA VAL A 55 11.84 4.97 -33.67
C VAL A 55 12.75 6.06 -34.26
N LYS A 56 12.18 7.05 -34.94
CA LYS A 56 12.92 8.23 -35.41
C LYS A 56 13.27 9.07 -34.18
N GLU A 57 14.56 9.35 -33.97
CA GLU A 57 14.99 10.34 -32.99
C GLU A 57 14.41 11.71 -33.35
N SER A 58 13.36 12.14 -32.65
CA SER A 58 13.18 13.57 -32.44
C SER A 58 14.21 13.98 -31.39
N LYS A 59 15.23 14.73 -31.83
CA LYS A 59 16.14 15.50 -30.97
C LYS A 59 15.40 15.99 -29.72
N THR A 60 15.98 15.72 -28.55
CA THR A 60 15.72 16.44 -27.29
C THR A 60 14.25 16.50 -26.83
N GLY A 61 13.66 15.35 -26.45
CA GLY A 61 12.36 15.29 -25.77
C GLY A 61 12.38 14.54 -24.43
N TYR A 62 13.16 13.46 -24.34
CA TYR A 62 13.46 12.77 -23.09
C TYR A 62 14.87 13.19 -22.63
N THR A 63 15.00 14.42 -22.16
CA THR A 63 16.17 14.80 -21.35
C THR A 63 16.22 13.88 -20.13
N SER A 64 17.16 12.93 -20.19
CA SER A 64 18.18 12.55 -19.20
C SER A 64 18.10 13.11 -17.77
N ASN A 65 16.92 13.28 -17.18
CA ASN A 65 16.82 13.49 -15.75
C ASN A 65 16.80 12.08 -15.12
N SER A 66 17.99 11.55 -14.86
CA SER A 66 18.23 10.24 -14.21
C SER A 66 17.47 10.07 -12.89
N LYS A 67 16.91 11.16 -12.34
CA LYS A 67 16.12 11.21 -11.11
C LYS A 67 14.58 11.17 -11.30
N ALA A 68 14.04 11.19 -12.52
CA ALA A 68 12.59 11.25 -12.73
C ALA A 68 11.88 9.90 -12.43
N LYS A 69 10.93 9.91 -11.47
CA LYS A 69 10.02 8.79 -11.20
C LYS A 69 9.22 8.45 -12.48
N GLY A 70 9.30 7.20 -12.97
CA GLY A 70 8.55 6.72 -14.13
C GLY A 70 9.35 6.42 -15.41
N GLN A 71 10.65 6.72 -15.46
CA GLN A 71 11.46 6.53 -16.68
C GLN A 71 11.55 5.08 -17.19
N LEU A 72 11.44 4.09 -16.30
CA LEU A 72 11.44 2.68 -16.69
C LEU A 72 10.12 2.26 -17.37
N GLY A 73 9.01 2.96 -17.13
CA GLY A 73 7.68 2.58 -17.64
C GLY A 73 7.67 2.28 -19.13
N GLY A 74 8.11 3.23 -19.96
CA GLY A 74 8.25 3.06 -21.41
C GLY A 74 9.63 2.60 -21.88
N PHE A 75 10.52 2.19 -20.96
CA PHE A 75 11.88 1.80 -21.31
C PHE A 75 11.88 0.49 -22.12
N LEU A 76 11.23 -0.57 -21.61
CA LEU A 76 11.20 -1.85 -22.31
C LEU A 76 10.37 -1.79 -23.57
N GLU A 77 9.26 -1.04 -23.57
CA GLU A 77 8.47 -0.74 -24.77
C GLU A 77 9.40 -0.28 -25.90
N ARG A 78 10.23 0.74 -25.62
CA ARG A 78 11.11 1.35 -26.61
C ARG A 78 12.34 0.54 -26.96
N TYR A 79 13.13 0.18 -25.95
CA TYR A 79 14.49 -0.33 -26.16
C TYR A 79 14.55 -1.85 -26.27
N TYR A 80 13.46 -2.55 -25.96
CA TYR A 80 13.43 -4.02 -26.00
C TYR A 80 12.34 -4.58 -26.91
N PHE A 81 11.14 -4.00 -26.91
CA PHE A 81 10.04 -4.47 -27.75
C PHE A 81 9.86 -3.66 -29.05
N GLY A 82 10.42 -2.45 -29.13
CA GLY A 82 10.45 -1.67 -30.38
C GLY A 82 9.20 -0.80 -30.61
N TYR A 83 8.42 -0.56 -29.56
CA TYR A 83 7.26 0.32 -29.57
C TYR A 83 7.66 1.75 -29.21
N GLN A 84 7.08 2.74 -29.91
CA GLN A 84 7.14 4.10 -29.41
C GLN A 84 6.17 4.25 -28.23
N PRO A 85 6.61 4.84 -27.10
CA PRO A 85 5.69 5.23 -26.05
C PRO A 85 4.72 6.27 -26.61
N ASN A 86 3.51 5.84 -26.93
CA ASN A 86 2.42 6.69 -27.39
C ASN A 86 1.35 6.72 -26.30
N SER A 87 0.56 7.81 -26.24
CA SER A 87 -0.51 7.95 -25.26
C SER A 87 -1.74 7.10 -25.61
N HIS A 88 -1.56 6.00 -26.35
CA HIS A 88 -2.65 5.16 -26.81
C HIS A 88 -3.25 4.41 -25.61
N GLN A 89 -4.58 4.27 -25.59
CA GLN A 89 -5.27 3.67 -24.44
C GLN A 89 -5.32 2.14 -24.50
N GLY A 90 -5.06 1.55 -25.68
CA GLY A 90 -5.01 0.10 -25.93
C GLY A 90 -3.88 -0.61 -25.19
N ALA A 91 -3.91 -1.95 -25.22
CA ALA A 91 -2.85 -2.79 -24.65
C ALA A 91 -1.52 -2.60 -25.39
N ASP A 92 -0.38 -2.76 -24.71
CA ASP A 92 0.93 -2.56 -25.35
C ASP A 92 1.20 -3.52 -26.53
N PHE A 93 0.63 -4.73 -26.48
CA PHE A 93 0.57 -5.67 -27.61
C PHE A 93 -0.89 -5.85 -28.04
N GLU A 94 -1.42 -4.91 -28.82
CA GLU A 94 -2.83 -4.82 -29.19
C GLU A 94 -3.38 -6.11 -29.84
N LYS A 95 -2.62 -6.72 -30.76
CA LYS A 95 -3.06 -7.90 -31.54
C LYS A 95 -3.40 -9.11 -30.67
N VAL A 96 -2.78 -9.22 -29.49
CA VAL A 96 -2.99 -10.32 -28.54
C VAL A 96 -3.55 -9.87 -27.19
N GLY A 97 -3.75 -8.56 -27.02
CA GLY A 97 -4.26 -7.92 -25.81
C GLY A 97 -3.36 -8.13 -24.58
N ILE A 98 -2.02 -8.11 -24.73
CA ILE A 98 -1.08 -8.15 -23.60
C ILE A 98 -0.73 -6.74 -23.17
N GLU A 99 -0.83 -6.44 -21.88
CA GLU A 99 -0.31 -5.21 -21.26
C GLU A 99 1.07 -5.46 -20.65
N LEU A 100 2.07 -4.65 -20.97
CA LEU A 100 3.39 -4.69 -20.35
C LEU A 100 3.40 -3.85 -19.07
N LYS A 101 3.67 -4.48 -17.93
CA LYS A 101 3.86 -3.77 -16.66
C LYS A 101 5.21 -4.11 -16.04
N GLN A 102 5.91 -3.07 -15.62
CA GLN A 102 7.16 -3.18 -14.88
C GLN A 102 6.94 -2.73 -13.43
N THR A 103 7.50 -3.46 -12.47
CA THR A 103 7.38 -3.12 -11.05
C THR A 103 8.62 -3.55 -10.28
N CYS A 104 9.02 -2.77 -9.27
CA CYS A 104 10.17 -3.14 -8.46
C CYS A 104 9.85 -4.21 -7.40
N ILE A 105 10.86 -5.02 -7.09
CA ILE A 105 10.93 -5.84 -5.87
C ILE A 105 12.09 -5.35 -5.00
N ASP A 106 11.94 -5.50 -3.68
CA ASP A 106 12.99 -5.18 -2.71
C ASP A 106 13.49 -6.46 -2.02
N LEU A 107 14.73 -6.44 -1.57
CA LEU A 107 15.29 -7.47 -0.68
C LEU A 107 15.07 -7.08 0.78
N THR A 108 14.54 -8.00 1.58
CA THR A 108 14.43 -7.82 3.04
C THR A 108 15.77 -8.06 3.72
N LYS A 109 15.89 -7.64 4.99
CA LYS A 109 17.09 -7.93 5.82
C LYS A 109 17.39 -9.42 5.96
N LYS A 110 16.38 -10.28 5.77
CA LYS A 110 16.50 -11.75 5.83
C LYS A 110 16.87 -12.39 4.48
N GLY A 111 17.05 -11.59 3.42
CA GLY A 111 17.34 -12.09 2.08
C GLY A 111 16.11 -12.53 1.26
N GLU A 112 14.90 -12.34 1.78
CA GLU A 112 13.66 -12.66 1.04
C GLU A 112 13.24 -11.51 0.12
N TYR A 113 12.60 -11.83 -1.01
CA TYR A 113 11.98 -10.84 -1.89
C TYR A 113 10.60 -10.41 -1.40
N ARG A 114 10.28 -9.13 -1.64
CA ARG A 114 8.94 -8.55 -1.45
C ARG A 114 8.59 -7.58 -2.57
N ALA A 115 7.31 -7.37 -2.84
CA ALA A 115 6.89 -6.32 -3.76
C ALA A 115 7.31 -4.93 -3.22
N GLY A 116 8.00 -4.15 -4.04
CA GLY A 116 8.55 -2.86 -3.63
C GLY A 116 7.57 -1.68 -3.75
N GLU A 117 6.46 -1.87 -4.49
CA GLU A 117 5.41 -0.87 -4.70
C GLU A 117 4.08 -1.51 -5.17
N ARG A 118 3.04 -0.68 -5.25
CA ARG A 118 1.74 -0.98 -5.87
C ARG A 118 1.87 -0.99 -7.41
N LEU A 119 1.05 -1.77 -8.11
CA LEU A 119 1.06 -1.82 -9.58
C LEU A 119 0.03 -0.83 -10.14
N SER A 120 0.48 0.27 -10.75
CA SER A 120 -0.42 1.22 -11.43
C SER A 120 -1.01 0.59 -12.71
N ILE A 121 -2.33 0.64 -12.85
CA ILE A 121 -3.07 0.03 -13.98
C ILE A 121 -3.39 1.10 -15.03
N THR A 122 -4.32 1.99 -14.71
CA THR A 122 -4.81 3.06 -15.61
C THR A 122 -5.35 4.25 -14.82
N ASN A 123 -5.51 5.40 -15.47
CA ASN A 123 -6.03 6.60 -14.82
C ASN A 123 -7.52 6.44 -14.49
N ILE A 124 -7.95 7.04 -13.38
CA ILE A 124 -9.38 7.25 -13.11
C ILE A 124 -9.79 8.53 -13.83
N SER A 125 -10.75 8.41 -14.75
CA SER A 125 -11.30 9.57 -15.46
C SER A 125 -12.27 10.32 -14.57
N TYR A 126 -12.11 11.64 -14.51
CA TYR A 126 -13.00 12.57 -13.81
C TYR A 126 -13.72 13.50 -14.80
N LYS A 127 -13.55 13.28 -16.11
CA LYS A 127 -14.09 14.14 -17.17
C LYS A 127 -15.30 13.54 -17.87
N GLU A 128 -15.54 12.25 -17.68
CA GLU A 128 -16.61 11.50 -18.31
C GLU A 128 -17.32 10.63 -17.28
N PRO A 129 -18.52 10.13 -17.59
CA PRO A 129 -19.21 9.16 -16.75
C PRO A 129 -18.35 7.93 -16.47
N VAL A 130 -18.43 7.40 -15.24
CA VAL A 130 -17.85 6.09 -14.93
C VAL A 130 -18.47 4.99 -15.80
N VAL A 131 -17.64 4.03 -16.22
CA VAL A 131 -18.11 2.81 -16.88
C VAL A 131 -18.64 1.86 -15.80
N GLU A 132 -19.91 1.50 -15.87
CA GLU A 132 -20.55 0.64 -14.85
C GLU A 132 -20.14 -0.83 -14.98
N ASP A 133 -20.15 -1.34 -16.21
CA ASP A 133 -19.70 -2.70 -16.48
C ASP A 133 -18.17 -2.79 -16.38
N PHE A 134 -17.70 -3.55 -15.39
CA PHE A 134 -16.29 -3.79 -15.19
C PHE A 134 -15.61 -4.37 -16.42
N TYR A 135 -16.25 -5.30 -17.14
CA TYR A 135 -15.67 -5.97 -18.30
C TYR A 135 -15.60 -5.07 -19.54
N ALA A 136 -16.37 -3.97 -19.57
CA ALA A 136 -16.25 -2.92 -20.58
C ALA A 136 -15.21 -1.84 -20.19
N SER A 137 -14.63 -1.92 -18.98
CA SER A 137 -13.75 -0.87 -18.46
C SER A 137 -12.31 -0.98 -18.95
N HIS A 138 -11.61 0.16 -18.99
CA HIS A 138 -10.15 0.18 -19.21
C HIS A 138 -9.36 -0.57 -18.13
N VAL A 139 -9.93 -0.76 -16.94
CA VAL A 139 -9.27 -1.55 -15.89
C VAL A 139 -9.18 -3.00 -16.35
N TRP A 140 -10.29 -3.59 -16.79
CA TRP A 140 -10.32 -4.98 -17.27
C TRP A 140 -9.38 -5.17 -18.47
N GLU A 141 -9.46 -4.30 -19.46
CA GLU A 141 -8.60 -4.35 -20.65
C GLU A 141 -7.11 -4.40 -20.29
N LYS A 142 -6.70 -3.68 -19.24
CA LYS A 142 -5.31 -3.56 -18.78
C LYS A 142 -4.86 -4.68 -17.83
N ILE A 143 -5.77 -5.42 -17.21
CA ILE A 143 -5.42 -6.48 -16.23
C ILE A 143 -5.73 -7.90 -16.69
N LYS A 144 -6.56 -8.06 -17.73
CA LYS A 144 -6.99 -9.40 -18.22
C LYS A 144 -5.83 -10.25 -18.74
N LYS A 145 -4.69 -9.63 -19.07
CA LYS A 145 -3.45 -10.31 -19.48
C LYS A 145 -2.25 -9.37 -19.36
N ILE A 146 -1.45 -9.55 -18.32
CA ILE A 146 -0.28 -8.70 -18.02
C ILE A 146 1.01 -9.47 -18.30
N LEU A 147 1.92 -8.91 -19.10
CA LEU A 147 3.33 -9.29 -19.10
C LEU A 147 4.03 -8.51 -17.99
N LEU A 148 4.24 -9.18 -16.86
CA LEU A 148 4.73 -8.60 -15.62
C LEU A 148 6.25 -8.80 -15.48
N VAL A 149 6.98 -7.69 -15.45
CA VAL A 149 8.45 -7.65 -15.34
C VAL A 149 8.86 -7.10 -13.99
N HIS A 150 9.52 -7.93 -13.17
CA HIS A 150 10.04 -7.57 -11.86
C HIS A 150 11.53 -7.26 -11.93
N TYR A 151 11.93 -6.09 -11.47
CA TYR A 151 13.34 -5.71 -11.31
C TYR A 151 13.71 -5.48 -9.85
N LEU A 152 14.93 -5.87 -9.46
CA LEU A 152 15.44 -5.67 -8.11
C LEU A 152 15.88 -4.22 -7.92
N ARG A 153 15.21 -3.52 -6.99
CA ARG A 153 15.57 -2.14 -6.62
C ARG A 153 16.66 -2.14 -5.57
N ASP A 154 17.79 -1.53 -5.91
CA ASP A 154 18.90 -1.27 -5.00
C ASP A 154 19.21 0.22 -5.00
N LYS A 155 18.83 0.93 -3.93
CA LYS A 155 19.01 2.39 -3.85
C LYS A 155 20.48 2.82 -3.77
N SER A 156 21.42 1.88 -3.59
CA SER A 156 22.85 2.17 -3.65
C SER A 156 23.41 2.20 -5.07
N LYS A 157 22.64 1.71 -6.06
CA LYS A 157 23.03 1.63 -7.47
C LYS A 157 22.26 2.63 -8.33
N ASP A 158 22.82 2.95 -9.49
CA ASP A 158 22.08 3.66 -10.53
C ASP A 158 20.91 2.79 -11.01
N ARG A 159 19.79 3.44 -11.38
CA ARG A 159 18.55 2.75 -11.76
C ARG A 159 18.71 1.92 -13.03
N MET A 160 19.62 2.30 -13.93
CA MET A 160 19.92 1.53 -15.13
C MET A 160 20.62 0.20 -14.80
N ASP A 161 21.24 0.09 -13.62
CA ASP A 161 21.92 -1.12 -13.14
C ASP A 161 21.00 -2.03 -12.33
N TYR A 162 19.70 -1.75 -12.32
CA TYR A 162 18.72 -2.65 -11.71
C TYR A 162 18.56 -3.89 -12.59
N GLN A 163 18.73 -5.06 -11.96
CA GLN A 163 18.61 -6.34 -12.63
C GLN A 163 17.14 -6.76 -12.71
N ILE A 164 16.68 -7.18 -13.90
CA ILE A 164 15.40 -7.85 -14.09
C ILE A 164 15.52 -9.27 -13.55
N LYS A 165 14.66 -9.63 -12.60
CA LYS A 165 14.71 -10.91 -11.89
C LYS A 165 13.69 -11.91 -12.40
N PHE A 166 12.46 -11.46 -12.67
CA PHE A 166 11.36 -12.32 -13.04
C PHE A 166 10.52 -11.69 -14.15
N VAL A 167 10.15 -12.51 -15.13
CA VAL A 167 9.24 -12.15 -16.22
C VAL A 167 8.18 -13.23 -16.33
N ASN A 168 6.92 -12.84 -16.19
CA ASN A 168 5.78 -13.76 -16.15
C ASN A 168 4.57 -13.17 -16.87
N LEU A 169 3.76 -14.02 -17.50
CA LEU A 169 2.39 -13.66 -17.82
C LEU A 169 1.53 -13.80 -16.56
N PHE A 170 0.67 -12.82 -16.28
CA PHE A 170 -0.20 -12.82 -15.12
C PHE A 170 -1.60 -12.38 -15.51
N THR A 171 -2.59 -13.10 -14.99
CA THR A 171 -4.01 -12.73 -15.01
C THR A 171 -4.54 -12.96 -13.60
N PRO A 172 -5.27 -12.01 -12.99
CA PRO A 172 -5.89 -12.24 -11.70
C PRO A 172 -6.79 -13.48 -11.73
N PRO A 173 -6.66 -14.42 -10.77
CA PRO A 173 -7.53 -15.59 -10.72
C PRO A 173 -8.97 -15.19 -10.41
N GLN A 174 -9.94 -16.05 -10.77
CA GLN A 174 -11.37 -15.72 -10.65
C GLN A 174 -11.80 -15.26 -9.25
N LYS A 175 -11.34 -15.92 -8.18
CA LYS A 175 -11.61 -15.50 -6.79
C LYS A 175 -11.16 -14.08 -6.50
N ASP A 176 -10.03 -13.65 -7.08
CA ASP A 176 -9.53 -12.30 -6.89
C ASP A 176 -10.32 -11.30 -7.75
N LEU A 177 -10.77 -11.73 -8.93
CA LEU A 177 -11.63 -10.89 -9.79
C LEU A 177 -12.94 -10.51 -9.09
N ASP A 178 -13.55 -11.42 -8.33
CA ASP A 178 -14.79 -11.12 -7.60
C ASP A 178 -14.59 -9.95 -6.62
N ILE A 179 -13.45 -9.90 -5.92
CA ILE A 179 -13.09 -8.80 -5.01
C ILE A 179 -12.67 -7.54 -5.79
N ILE A 180 -11.92 -7.69 -6.89
CA ILE A 180 -11.52 -6.56 -7.75
C ILE A 180 -12.75 -5.86 -8.35
N ILE A 181 -13.79 -6.61 -8.75
CA ILE A 181 -15.05 -6.06 -9.27
C ILE A 181 -15.80 -5.29 -8.17
N GLN A 182 -15.85 -5.84 -6.95
CA GLN A 182 -16.45 -5.14 -5.80
C GLN A 182 -15.70 -3.83 -5.48
N ASP A 183 -14.37 -3.86 -5.49
CA ASP A 183 -13.53 -2.69 -5.27
C ASP A 183 -13.73 -1.63 -6.36
N TYR A 184 -13.76 -2.05 -7.63
CA TYR A 184 -14.05 -1.19 -8.78
C TYR A 184 -15.38 -0.48 -8.61
N LYS A 185 -16.42 -1.23 -8.27
CA LYS A 185 -17.76 -0.69 -7.99
C LYS A 185 -17.72 0.32 -6.84
N LYS A 186 -17.03 0.00 -5.73
CA LYS A 186 -16.93 0.88 -4.56
C LYS A 186 -16.26 2.21 -4.89
N ILE A 187 -15.19 2.19 -5.68
CA ILE A 187 -14.51 3.39 -6.17
C ILE A 187 -15.47 4.21 -7.05
N ASN A 188 -16.11 3.57 -8.03
CA ASN A 188 -17.03 4.24 -8.95
C ASN A 188 -18.28 4.81 -8.25
N ASP A 189 -18.84 4.12 -7.26
CA ASP A 189 -19.97 4.61 -6.46
C ASP A 189 -19.60 5.87 -5.67
N LYS A 190 -18.39 5.91 -5.08
CA LYS A 190 -17.90 7.12 -4.38
C LYS A 190 -17.66 8.29 -5.35
N ILE A 191 -17.21 8.01 -6.58
CA ILE A 191 -17.09 9.02 -7.64
C ILE A 191 -18.48 9.54 -8.05
N LYS A 192 -19.45 8.65 -8.29
CA LYS A 192 -20.84 9.00 -8.65
C LYS A 192 -21.53 9.85 -7.58
N GLN A 193 -21.17 9.68 -6.31
CA GLN A 193 -21.64 10.52 -5.20
C GLN A 193 -21.02 11.94 -5.17
N GLY A 194 -20.17 12.30 -6.13
CA GLY A 194 -19.45 13.59 -6.13
C GLY A 194 -18.34 13.66 -5.08
N LYS A 195 -17.86 12.50 -4.59
CA LYS A 195 -16.86 12.39 -3.51
C LYS A 195 -15.50 11.88 -4.00
N ALA A 196 -15.16 12.11 -5.27
CA ALA A 196 -13.86 11.70 -5.81
C ALA A 196 -12.67 12.33 -5.05
N HIS A 197 -12.84 13.55 -4.53
CA HIS A 197 -11.84 14.23 -3.71
C HIS A 197 -11.55 13.52 -2.38
N GLU A 198 -12.48 12.69 -1.89
CA GLU A 198 -12.34 11.92 -0.66
C GLU A 198 -11.85 10.48 -0.89
N LEU A 199 -11.61 10.06 -2.13
CA LEU A 199 -11.07 8.73 -2.43
C LEU A 199 -9.78 8.49 -1.65
N SER A 200 -9.58 7.26 -1.17
CA SER A 200 -8.36 6.77 -0.55
C SER A 200 -8.07 5.35 -1.05
N GLU A 201 -6.81 4.94 -1.10
CA GLU A 201 -6.49 3.55 -1.43
C GLU A 201 -7.03 2.57 -0.37
N SER A 202 -7.15 3.00 0.89
CA SER A 202 -7.70 2.24 2.01
C SER A 202 -9.22 2.02 1.93
N ASP A 203 -9.91 2.62 0.95
CA ASP A 203 -11.35 2.43 0.76
C ASP A 203 -11.69 0.99 0.31
N THR A 204 -10.76 0.31 -0.37
CA THR A 204 -10.95 -0.99 -1.03
C THR A 204 -10.00 -2.06 -0.50
N LEU A 205 -9.92 -3.24 -1.15
CA LEU A 205 -9.10 -4.37 -0.73
C LEU A 205 -7.92 -4.65 -1.67
N TYR A 206 -8.16 -5.06 -2.92
CA TYR A 206 -7.13 -5.47 -3.89
C TYR A 206 -6.90 -4.40 -4.96
N LEU A 207 -7.98 -3.79 -5.46
CA LEU A 207 -7.92 -2.70 -6.44
C LEU A 207 -8.09 -1.35 -5.71
N GLY A 208 -7.01 -0.57 -5.64
CA GLY A 208 -6.96 0.75 -5.02
C GLY A 208 -7.11 1.91 -6.00
N ALA A 209 -7.38 3.10 -5.45
CA ALA A 209 -7.32 4.38 -6.16
C ALA A 209 -6.13 5.22 -5.65
N CYS A 210 -4.93 5.05 -6.21
CA CYS A 210 -3.72 5.74 -5.76
C CYS A 210 -3.56 7.13 -6.38
N THR A 211 -2.94 8.07 -5.67
CA THR A 211 -2.69 9.43 -6.19
C THR A 211 -1.66 9.44 -7.32
N LYS A 212 -1.87 10.29 -8.33
CA LYS A 212 -0.94 10.50 -9.44
C LYS A 212 -0.28 11.87 -9.36
N GLY A 213 1.06 11.89 -9.28
CA GLY A 213 1.88 13.11 -9.33
C GLY A 213 2.42 13.55 -7.97
N SER A 214 3.60 14.17 -7.97
CA SER A 214 4.34 14.56 -6.77
C SER A 214 3.95 15.92 -6.17
N THR A 215 3.13 16.72 -6.86
CA THR A 215 2.73 18.06 -6.40
C THR A 215 1.21 18.26 -6.45
N ALA A 216 0.65 18.77 -5.35
CA ALA A 216 -0.80 18.86 -5.14
C ALA A 216 -1.50 19.79 -6.13
N ILE A 217 -0.89 20.89 -6.56
CA ILE A 217 -1.58 21.91 -7.37
C ILE A 217 -1.83 21.44 -8.81
N LYS A 218 -0.83 20.86 -9.49
CA LYS A 218 -0.96 20.42 -10.90
C LYS A 218 -1.75 19.11 -11.08
N SER A 219 -2.10 18.46 -9.97
CA SER A 219 -2.84 17.19 -9.96
C SER A 219 -4.32 17.36 -9.67
N MET A 220 -4.80 18.54 -9.29
CA MET A 220 -6.23 18.78 -9.11
C MET A 220 -6.94 18.90 -10.45
N GLN A 221 -8.14 18.31 -10.55
CA GLN A 221 -9.05 18.51 -11.67
C GLN A 221 -10.50 18.45 -11.17
N PRO A 222 -11.43 19.18 -11.79
CA PRO A 222 -12.84 19.04 -11.47
C PRO A 222 -13.29 17.59 -11.72
N GLN A 223 -14.18 17.10 -10.87
CA GLN A 223 -14.81 15.79 -11.04
C GLN A 223 -16.11 15.90 -11.85
N TYR A 224 -16.49 14.84 -12.54
CA TYR A 224 -17.66 14.83 -13.42
C TYR A 224 -18.98 14.95 -12.66
N TYR A 225 -19.08 14.28 -11.50
CA TYR A 225 -20.32 14.19 -10.71
C TYR A 225 -20.36 15.18 -9.54
N GLY A 226 -21.57 15.49 -9.07
CA GLY A 226 -21.81 16.40 -7.95
C GLY A 226 -21.45 17.85 -8.28
N GLU A 227 -21.00 18.61 -7.28
CA GLU A 227 -20.68 20.05 -7.42
C GLU A 227 -19.31 20.32 -8.08
N HIS A 228 -18.77 19.36 -8.85
CA HIS A 228 -17.48 19.46 -9.53
C HIS A 228 -16.28 19.82 -8.62
N ILE A 229 -16.38 19.52 -7.31
CA ILE A 229 -15.31 19.77 -6.33
C ILE A 229 -13.99 19.21 -6.85
N LEU A 230 -12.94 20.02 -6.81
CA LEU A 230 -11.62 19.62 -7.31
C LEU A 230 -11.12 18.38 -6.57
N ALA A 231 -10.72 17.37 -7.34
CA ALA A 231 -10.18 16.11 -6.85
C ALA A 231 -8.76 15.89 -7.38
N LYS A 232 -7.91 15.28 -6.56
CA LYS A 232 -6.57 14.84 -6.98
C LYS A 232 -6.71 13.74 -8.04
N LYS A 233 -5.96 13.85 -9.14
CA LYS A 233 -5.80 12.78 -10.14
C LYS A 233 -5.38 11.50 -9.45
N ARG A 234 -6.04 10.40 -9.81
CA ARG A 234 -5.77 9.06 -9.28
C ARG A 234 -5.67 8.04 -10.40
N ASN A 235 -5.01 6.93 -10.11
CA ASN A 235 -4.99 5.73 -10.93
C ASN A 235 -5.66 4.58 -10.19
N PHE A 236 -6.34 3.72 -10.93
CA PHE A 236 -6.57 2.37 -10.49
C PHE A 236 -5.22 1.65 -10.34
N CYS A 237 -5.03 0.92 -9.25
CA CYS A 237 -3.82 0.15 -9.01
C CYS A 237 -4.10 -1.14 -8.25
N PHE A 238 -3.33 -2.19 -8.49
CA PHE A 238 -3.26 -3.28 -7.51
C PHE A 238 -2.43 -2.84 -6.32
N LYS A 239 -2.98 -3.04 -5.12
CA LYS A 239 -2.30 -2.66 -3.88
C LYS A 239 -0.99 -3.42 -3.71
N GLN A 240 -0.06 -2.82 -2.97
CA GLN A 240 1.24 -3.46 -2.70
C GLN A 240 1.08 -4.80 -1.97
N SER A 241 0.11 -4.93 -1.06
CA SER A 241 -0.21 -6.18 -0.37
C SER A 241 -0.59 -7.30 -1.35
N TYR A 242 -1.46 -6.99 -2.32
CA TYR A 242 -1.85 -7.90 -3.38
C TYR A 242 -0.65 -8.29 -4.27
N MET A 243 0.15 -7.30 -4.70
CA MET A 243 1.35 -7.55 -5.50
C MET A 243 2.39 -8.39 -4.75
N ASN A 244 2.51 -8.21 -3.43
CA ASN A 244 3.39 -9.03 -2.60
C ASN A 244 2.89 -10.47 -2.52
N TYR A 245 1.57 -10.68 -2.42
CA TYR A 245 0.98 -12.01 -2.48
C TYR A 245 1.23 -12.67 -3.84
N VAL A 246 0.97 -11.96 -4.94
CA VAL A 246 1.24 -12.44 -6.31
C VAL A 246 2.70 -12.84 -6.47
N LEU A 247 3.64 -11.99 -6.03
CA LEU A 247 5.07 -12.30 -6.08
C LEU A 247 5.39 -13.59 -5.30
N LYS A 248 4.96 -13.68 -4.04
CA LYS A 248 5.34 -14.79 -3.16
C LYS A 248 4.70 -16.11 -3.54
N ASN A 249 3.42 -16.10 -3.89
CA ASN A 249 2.62 -17.32 -4.03
C ASN A 249 2.44 -17.77 -5.47
N TYR A 250 2.62 -16.88 -6.45
CA TYR A 250 2.48 -17.23 -7.87
C TYR A 250 3.82 -17.17 -8.60
N ILE A 251 4.57 -16.07 -8.45
CA ILE A 251 5.81 -15.87 -9.22
C ILE A 251 6.96 -16.72 -8.67
N LEU A 252 7.26 -16.62 -7.36
CA LEU A 252 8.42 -17.29 -6.76
C LEU A 252 8.25 -18.81 -6.63
N THR A 253 7.02 -19.29 -6.55
CA THR A 253 6.67 -20.72 -6.47
C THR A 253 6.50 -21.34 -7.86
N ASN A 254 6.54 -20.54 -8.93
CA ASN A 254 6.17 -20.93 -10.28
C ASN A 254 4.73 -21.52 -10.38
N ASN A 255 3.87 -21.21 -9.41
CA ASN A 255 2.44 -21.56 -9.40
C ASN A 255 1.62 -20.36 -9.91
N VAL A 256 1.97 -19.87 -11.10
CA VAL A 256 1.12 -18.91 -11.80
C VAL A 256 -0.08 -19.70 -12.34
N PRO A 257 -1.33 -19.42 -11.92
CA PRO A 257 -2.47 -20.10 -12.49
C PRO A 257 -2.59 -19.68 -13.97
N TYR A 258 -2.03 -20.48 -14.87
CA TYR A 258 -2.17 -20.32 -16.32
C TYR A 258 -3.44 -20.98 -16.85
N GLU A 259 -4.02 -21.90 -16.09
CA GLU A 259 -5.37 -22.44 -16.32
C GLU A 259 -6.13 -22.49 -14.99
N SER A 260 -7.42 -22.17 -15.04
CA SER A 260 -8.31 -22.01 -13.89
C SER A 260 -8.42 -23.29 -13.06
N ILE A 261 -8.25 -23.18 -11.73
CA ILE A 261 -8.41 -24.30 -10.76
C ILE A 261 -9.58 -23.99 -9.79
N ILE A 262 -10.64 -23.33 -10.25
CA ILE A 262 -11.85 -23.17 -9.41
C ILE A 262 -13.09 -23.53 -10.23
N HIS A 263 -13.58 -24.72 -9.95
CA HIS A 263 -14.79 -25.32 -10.51
C HIS A 263 -16.09 -24.85 -9.86
N ASP A 264 -16.06 -23.94 -8.87
CA ASP A 264 -17.28 -23.41 -8.28
C ASP A 264 -17.11 -22.00 -7.68
N ALA A 265 -17.55 -21.01 -8.46
CA ALA A 265 -17.76 -19.62 -8.01
C ALA A 265 -19.07 -19.46 -7.20
N SER A 266 -19.80 -20.55 -6.97
CA SER A 266 -21.15 -20.56 -6.39
C SER A 266 -21.16 -20.30 -4.87
N SER A 267 -20.03 -20.44 -4.17
CA SER A 267 -19.98 -20.32 -2.70
C SER A 267 -19.85 -18.88 -2.15
N LEU A 268 -19.62 -17.86 -2.99
CA LEU A 268 -19.64 -16.45 -2.55
C LEU A 268 -21.05 -15.84 -2.54
N GLY A 269 -22.04 -16.50 -3.16
CA GLY A 269 -23.43 -16.00 -3.18
C GLY A 269 -23.52 -14.54 -3.61
N LYS A 270 -24.25 -13.71 -2.84
CA LYS A 270 -24.38 -12.25 -3.03
C LYS A 270 -23.55 -11.42 -2.03
N MET A 271 -22.73 -12.05 -1.20
CA MET A 271 -22.10 -11.41 -0.04
C MET A 271 -20.67 -11.00 -0.34
N THR A 272 -20.28 -9.80 0.07
CA THR A 272 -18.92 -9.29 -0.07
C THR A 272 -17.96 -9.95 0.92
N PHE A 273 -16.66 -9.92 0.63
CA PHE A 273 -15.64 -10.40 1.58
C PHE A 273 -15.66 -9.63 2.90
N GLU A 274 -15.94 -8.31 2.84
CA GLU A 274 -16.11 -7.47 4.02
C GLU A 274 -17.26 -7.97 4.91
N GLU A 275 -18.43 -8.24 4.32
CA GLU A 275 -19.59 -8.78 5.04
C GLU A 275 -19.32 -10.17 5.61
N TYR A 276 -18.56 -11.01 4.89
CA TYR A 276 -18.13 -12.33 5.37
C TYR A 276 -17.33 -12.26 6.66
N ILE A 277 -16.31 -11.41 6.72
CA ILE A 277 -15.51 -11.23 7.94
C ILE A 277 -16.40 -10.81 9.13
N ILE A 278 -17.26 -9.83 8.92
CA ILE A 278 -18.12 -9.30 9.98
C ILE A 278 -19.09 -10.37 10.46
N HIS A 279 -19.80 -11.04 9.55
CA HIS A 279 -20.77 -12.08 9.88
C HIS A 279 -20.14 -13.25 10.64
N ARG A 280 -18.89 -13.62 10.33
CA ARG A 280 -18.16 -14.66 11.06
C ARG A 280 -17.92 -14.31 12.52
N ILE A 281 -17.56 -13.06 12.82
CA ILE A 281 -17.32 -12.59 14.19
C ILE A 281 -18.66 -12.36 14.92
N GLU A 282 -19.70 -11.88 14.22
CA GLU A 282 -21.02 -11.61 14.80
C GLU A 282 -21.64 -12.82 15.50
N LYS A 283 -21.36 -14.04 15.03
CA LYS A 283 -21.82 -15.30 15.66
C LYS A 283 -21.40 -15.47 17.11
N TYR A 284 -20.35 -14.77 17.53
CA TYR A 284 -19.78 -14.86 18.87
C TYR A 284 -20.10 -13.64 19.75
N VAL A 285 -20.81 -12.65 19.21
CA VAL A 285 -21.16 -11.44 19.96
C VAL A 285 -21.95 -11.82 21.20
N GLY A 286 -21.56 -11.24 22.32
CA GLY A 286 -22.12 -11.53 23.63
C GLY A 286 -21.33 -12.57 24.44
N LYS A 287 -20.36 -13.26 23.84
CA LYS A 287 -19.42 -14.10 24.58
C LYS A 287 -18.33 -13.28 25.25
N THR A 288 -17.94 -13.69 26.44
CA THR A 288 -16.78 -13.16 27.18
C THR A 288 -15.50 -13.69 26.57
N ASP A 289 -14.40 -12.97 26.76
CA ASP A 289 -13.07 -13.40 26.35
C ASP A 289 -12.66 -14.72 27.01
N LYS A 290 -13.11 -15.00 28.23
CA LYS A 290 -12.94 -16.31 28.90
C LYS A 290 -13.70 -17.42 28.20
N GLU A 291 -15.00 -17.23 27.94
CA GLU A 291 -15.80 -18.21 27.16
C GLU A 291 -15.20 -18.45 25.78
N LEU A 292 -14.75 -17.40 25.09
CA LEU A 292 -14.11 -17.52 23.78
C LEU A 292 -12.79 -18.30 23.88
N CYS A 293 -11.99 -18.07 24.91
CA CYS A 293 -10.77 -18.84 25.15
C CYS A 293 -11.08 -20.34 25.33
N GLU A 294 -12.10 -20.66 26.12
CA GLU A 294 -12.55 -22.03 26.34
C GLU A 294 -13.07 -22.67 25.04
N MET A 295 -13.94 -21.98 24.29
CA MET A 295 -14.51 -22.45 23.02
C MET A 295 -13.45 -22.77 21.95
N PHE A 296 -12.32 -22.07 21.98
CA PHE A 296 -11.23 -22.26 21.01
C PHE A 296 -10.01 -22.98 21.60
N GLU A 297 -10.15 -23.60 22.77
CA GLU A 297 -9.08 -24.35 23.44
C GLU A 297 -7.78 -23.53 23.58
N ARG A 298 -7.93 -22.23 23.85
CA ARG A 298 -6.83 -21.28 24.01
C ARG A 298 -6.70 -20.90 25.49
N GLU A 299 -5.47 -20.95 26.01
CA GLU A 299 -5.20 -20.48 27.38
C GLU A 299 -5.53 -18.98 27.55
N TYR A 300 -6.30 -18.66 28.59
CA TYR A 300 -6.53 -17.28 29.01
C TYR A 300 -5.30 -16.75 29.76
N ASN A 301 -4.68 -15.69 29.24
CA ASN A 301 -3.46 -15.12 29.83
C ASN A 301 -3.51 -13.59 29.99
N ASN A 302 -4.65 -12.96 29.68
CA ASN A 302 -4.88 -11.52 29.84
C ASN A 302 -3.86 -10.61 29.08
N ASN A 303 -3.11 -11.18 28.14
CA ASN A 303 -2.15 -10.45 27.31
C ASN A 303 -2.87 -9.70 26.19
N GLU A 304 -2.48 -8.48 25.82
CA GLU A 304 -3.12 -7.72 24.72
C GLU A 304 -3.21 -8.51 23.40
N ALA A 305 -2.23 -9.36 23.11
CA ALA A 305 -2.23 -10.22 21.93
C ALA A 305 -3.38 -11.24 21.92
N GLN A 306 -3.93 -11.60 23.09
CA GLN A 306 -5.07 -12.51 23.25
C GLN A 306 -6.26 -12.11 22.41
N TRP A 307 -6.74 -10.88 22.57
CA TRP A 307 -7.98 -10.44 21.93
C TRP A 307 -7.85 -10.33 20.41
N SER A 308 -6.63 -10.04 19.93
CA SER A 308 -6.33 -10.09 18.49
C SER A 308 -6.26 -11.54 17.99
N HIS A 309 -5.75 -12.48 18.80
CA HIS A 309 -5.75 -13.90 18.45
C HIS A 309 -7.16 -14.50 18.41
N LEU A 310 -8.02 -14.14 19.37
CA LEU A 310 -9.44 -14.54 19.38
C LEU A 310 -10.15 -14.09 18.09
N ALA A 311 -9.82 -12.93 17.55
CA ALA A 311 -10.36 -12.49 16.26
C ALA A 311 -10.00 -13.45 15.12
N TYR A 312 -8.75 -13.92 15.05
CA TYR A 312 -8.33 -14.90 14.06
C TYR A 312 -9.06 -16.25 14.25
N LEU A 313 -9.20 -16.71 15.49
CA LEU A 313 -9.90 -17.96 15.81
C LEU A 313 -11.38 -17.91 15.40
N MET A 314 -12.08 -16.79 15.66
CA MET A 314 -13.48 -16.59 15.21
C MET A 314 -13.63 -16.62 13.69
N LEU A 315 -12.62 -16.13 12.98
CA LEU A 315 -12.54 -16.18 11.52
C LEU A 315 -12.13 -17.57 10.99
N GLY A 316 -11.71 -18.48 11.86
CA GLY A 316 -11.22 -19.82 11.50
C GLY A 316 -9.81 -19.82 10.92
N ILE A 317 -8.99 -18.82 11.24
CA ILE A 317 -7.63 -18.66 10.72
C ILE A 317 -6.61 -18.62 11.86
N LYS A 318 -5.39 -19.06 11.59
CA LYS A 318 -4.32 -19.17 12.61
C LYS A 318 -3.63 -17.83 12.92
N GLY A 319 -3.85 -16.81 12.09
CA GLY A 319 -3.18 -15.52 12.18
C GLY A 319 -3.51 -14.63 11.00
N ASN A 320 -2.72 -13.58 10.81
CA ASN A 320 -2.83 -12.65 9.68
C ASN A 320 -2.36 -13.24 8.33
N HIS A 321 -1.96 -14.51 8.30
CA HIS A 321 -1.49 -15.21 7.09
C HIS A 321 -2.61 -15.83 6.24
N ALA A 322 -3.87 -15.57 6.58
CA ALA A 322 -4.97 -15.95 5.70
C ALA A 322 -4.83 -15.23 4.35
N GLU A 323 -5.00 -15.96 3.25
CA GLU A 323 -4.75 -15.49 1.89
C GLU A 323 -5.41 -14.15 1.61
N GLU A 324 -6.70 -14.00 1.90
CA GLU A 324 -7.45 -12.78 1.62
C GLU A 324 -7.05 -11.62 2.55
N PHE A 325 -6.61 -11.90 3.78
CA PHE A 325 -6.08 -10.86 4.69
C PHE A 325 -4.72 -10.36 4.22
N GLU A 326 -3.85 -11.26 3.75
CA GLU A 326 -2.56 -10.89 3.18
C GLU A 326 -2.73 -10.09 1.88
N LYS A 327 -3.63 -10.54 0.98
CA LYS A 327 -3.94 -9.82 -0.27
C LYS A 327 -4.54 -8.44 0.01
N ALA A 328 -5.50 -8.34 0.93
CA ALA A 328 -6.18 -7.08 1.27
C ALA A 328 -5.34 -6.13 2.13
N GLY A 329 -4.28 -6.62 2.77
CA GLY A 329 -3.48 -5.85 3.72
C GLY A 329 -4.27 -5.44 4.96
N ILE A 330 -5.22 -6.27 5.41
CA ILE A 330 -6.04 -5.98 6.60
C ILE A 330 -5.23 -6.18 7.87
N VAL A 331 -5.22 -5.16 8.73
CA VAL A 331 -4.60 -5.21 10.06
C VAL A 331 -5.67 -5.40 11.13
N VAL A 332 -5.63 -6.52 11.84
CA VAL A 332 -6.54 -6.77 12.96
C VAL A 332 -6.10 -5.97 14.19
N LYS A 333 -7.04 -5.28 14.82
CA LYS A 333 -6.85 -4.58 16.09
C LYS A 333 -7.99 -4.88 17.05
N ALA A 334 -7.65 -5.45 18.20
CA ALA A 334 -8.59 -5.55 19.30
C ALA A 334 -8.75 -4.18 19.98
N ILE A 335 -9.98 -3.71 20.10
CA ILE A 335 -10.33 -2.48 20.81
C ILE A 335 -11.04 -2.86 22.11
N ARG A 336 -10.47 -2.45 23.24
CA ARG A 336 -11.00 -2.75 24.57
C ARG A 336 -11.60 -1.49 25.19
N ILE A 337 -12.89 -1.55 25.48
CA ILE A 337 -13.65 -0.51 26.14
C ILE A 337 -13.79 -0.89 27.61
N GLU A 338 -13.36 -0.01 28.50
CA GLU A 338 -13.50 -0.16 29.94
C GLU A 338 -14.95 0.07 30.40
N LYS A 339 -15.27 -0.36 31.62
CA LYS A 339 -16.62 -0.22 32.21
C LYS A 339 -17.14 1.22 32.19
N ASN A 340 -16.24 2.19 32.37
CA ASN A 340 -16.56 3.62 32.32
C ASN A 340 -16.66 4.21 30.89
N ASN A 341 -16.78 3.36 29.86
CA ASN A 341 -16.85 3.75 28.45
C ASN A 341 -15.64 4.52 27.95
N THR A 342 -14.45 4.20 28.45
CA THR A 342 -13.18 4.73 27.93
C THR A 342 -12.37 3.63 27.26
N ILE A 343 -11.43 4.00 26.39
CA ILE A 343 -10.42 3.08 25.87
C ILE A 343 -9.12 3.45 26.56
N LYS A 344 -8.43 2.49 27.18
CA LYS A 344 -7.16 2.76 27.86
C LYS A 344 -6.03 3.03 26.87
N GLU A 345 -5.87 2.14 25.89
CA GLU A 345 -4.72 2.14 25.00
C GLU A 345 -4.88 3.06 23.80
N ASN A 346 -3.82 3.83 23.50
CA ASN A 346 -3.69 4.54 22.24
C ASN A 346 -3.13 3.56 21.20
N MET A 347 -3.51 3.70 19.93
CA MET A 347 -3.01 2.81 18.88
C MET A 347 -1.66 3.32 18.35
N SER A 348 -0.60 2.53 18.51
CA SER A 348 0.72 2.85 17.95
C SER A 348 0.79 2.62 16.45
N ILE A 349 1.66 3.40 15.84
CA ILE A 349 2.15 3.28 14.47
C ILE A 349 3.65 2.92 14.57
N PRO A 350 4.28 2.29 13.55
CA PRO A 350 5.71 2.00 13.60
C PRO A 350 6.60 3.20 13.97
N PRO A 351 7.72 2.98 14.67
CA PRO A 351 8.64 4.04 15.03
C PRO A 351 9.29 4.67 13.80
N PHE A 352 9.68 5.94 13.94
CA PHE A 352 10.32 6.71 12.89
C PHE A 352 11.61 7.34 13.39
N LYS A 353 12.47 7.77 12.46
CA LYS A 353 13.65 8.58 12.77
C LYS A 353 13.37 10.06 12.55
N PHE A 354 13.82 10.91 13.48
CA PHE A 354 13.55 12.35 13.40
C PHE A 354 14.13 13.00 12.15
N LYS A 355 15.40 12.67 11.82
CA LYS A 355 16.06 13.18 10.62
C LYS A 355 15.38 12.75 9.32
N GLU A 356 14.75 11.57 9.29
CA GLU A 356 13.96 11.13 8.14
C GLU A 356 12.62 11.90 8.07
N LEU A 357 11.91 12.02 9.19
CA LEU A 357 10.62 12.72 9.28
C LEU A 357 10.69 14.18 8.81
N VAL A 358 11.75 14.92 9.17
CA VAL A 358 11.87 16.34 8.78
C VAL A 358 12.09 16.53 7.28
N GLN A 359 12.53 15.50 6.57
CA GLN A 359 12.72 15.52 5.10
C GLN A 359 11.46 15.09 4.35
N GLU A 360 10.46 14.51 5.02
CA GLU A 360 9.23 14.07 4.39
C GLU A 360 8.34 15.25 3.97
N THR A 361 7.54 15.06 2.93
CA THR A 361 6.37 15.91 2.60
C THR A 361 5.10 15.15 2.99
N TRP A 362 4.00 15.84 3.28
CA TRP A 362 2.78 15.17 3.77
C TRP A 362 2.35 13.99 2.88
N GLU A 363 2.17 14.23 1.58
CA GLU A 363 1.70 13.22 0.61
C GLU A 363 2.69 12.07 0.39
N ASN A 364 3.97 12.24 0.73
CA ASN A 364 4.98 11.18 0.64
C ASN A 364 5.45 10.71 2.03
N SER A 365 4.79 11.16 3.10
CA SER A 365 5.19 10.85 4.47
C SER A 365 4.88 9.40 4.79
N THR A 366 5.67 8.80 5.67
CA THR A 366 5.43 7.44 6.15
C THR A 366 4.07 7.34 6.83
N LEU A 367 3.67 8.38 7.58
CA LEU A 367 2.38 8.44 8.28
C LEU A 367 1.19 8.49 7.33
N PHE A 368 1.21 9.36 6.33
CA PHE A 368 0.15 9.45 5.34
C PHE A 368 -0.02 8.12 4.59
N ASN A 369 1.09 7.57 4.08
CA ASN A 369 1.05 6.31 3.34
C ASN A 369 0.52 5.15 4.18
N TYR A 370 0.88 5.10 5.47
CA TYR A 370 0.35 4.07 6.38
C TYR A 370 -1.18 4.11 6.44
N PHE A 371 -1.79 5.27 6.68
CA PHE A 371 -3.25 5.37 6.78
C PHE A 371 -3.98 5.36 5.44
N ASP A 372 -3.37 5.89 4.37
CA ASP A 372 -3.98 5.89 3.04
C ASP A 372 -4.03 4.48 2.44
N THR A 373 -3.24 3.53 2.94
CA THR A 373 -3.18 2.16 2.40
C THR A 373 -3.71 1.09 3.36
N THR A 374 -3.64 1.31 4.67
CA THR A 374 -4.01 0.30 5.67
C THR A 374 -5.51 0.28 5.90
N ARG A 375 -6.11 -0.92 5.79
CA ARG A 375 -7.46 -1.23 6.23
C ARG A 375 -7.37 -1.94 7.58
N PHE A 376 -8.12 -1.50 8.59
CA PHE A 376 -8.15 -2.14 9.90
C PHE A 376 -9.42 -2.97 10.08
N LEU A 377 -9.30 -4.15 10.69
CA LEU A 377 -10.43 -4.86 11.28
C LEU A 377 -10.42 -4.61 12.78
N PHE A 378 -11.31 -3.75 13.24
CA PHE A 378 -11.54 -3.54 14.67
C PHE A 378 -12.43 -4.66 15.21
N VAL A 379 -11.97 -5.33 16.26
CA VAL A 379 -12.75 -6.30 17.03
C VAL A 379 -12.92 -5.74 18.43
N ILE A 380 -14.16 -5.44 18.80
CA ILE A 380 -14.47 -4.58 19.93
C ILE A 380 -14.97 -5.42 21.09
N TYR A 381 -14.30 -5.27 22.23
CA TYR A 381 -14.67 -5.87 23.49
C TYR A 381 -14.99 -4.80 24.52
N LYS A 382 -15.95 -5.07 25.41
CA LYS A 382 -16.33 -4.18 26.50
C LYS A 382 -16.26 -4.89 27.85
N SER A 383 -15.61 -4.25 28.82
CA SER A 383 -15.50 -4.76 30.17
C SER A 383 -16.80 -4.59 30.94
N ASP A 384 -17.20 -5.62 31.69
CA ASP A 384 -18.25 -5.56 32.72
C ASP A 384 -17.71 -5.30 34.14
N GLY A 385 -16.38 -5.38 34.31
CA GLY A 385 -15.66 -5.29 35.58
C GLY A 385 -14.77 -6.50 35.83
N ASP A 386 -15.18 -7.68 35.35
CA ASP A 386 -14.50 -8.96 35.64
C ASP A 386 -13.92 -9.61 34.38
N CYS A 387 -14.57 -9.41 33.24
CA CYS A 387 -14.15 -9.94 31.94
C CYS A 387 -14.43 -8.93 30.81
N TYR A 388 -14.02 -9.28 29.59
CA TYR A 388 -14.32 -8.49 28.39
C TYR A 388 -15.28 -9.23 27.48
N LYS A 389 -16.47 -8.67 27.28
CA LYS A 389 -17.51 -9.20 26.39
C LYS A 389 -17.31 -8.70 24.97
N LEU A 390 -17.31 -9.59 23.98
CA LEU A 390 -17.30 -9.21 22.56
C LEU A 390 -18.62 -8.49 22.23
N ILE A 391 -18.53 -7.27 21.71
CA ILE A 391 -19.71 -6.48 21.32
C ILE A 391 -19.83 -6.28 19.81
N GLY A 392 -18.83 -6.68 19.03
CA GLY A 392 -18.90 -6.70 17.57
C GLY A 392 -17.56 -6.46 16.89
N SER A 393 -17.60 -6.29 15.58
CA SER A 393 -16.45 -5.93 14.74
C SER A 393 -16.84 -4.91 13.68
N GLN A 394 -15.84 -4.24 13.12
CA GLN A 394 -16.01 -3.38 11.94
C GLN A 394 -14.71 -3.26 11.16
N LEU A 395 -14.82 -3.10 9.85
CA LEU A 395 -13.71 -2.59 9.06
C LEU A 395 -13.65 -1.06 9.21
N TRP A 396 -12.44 -0.53 9.32
CA TRP A 396 -12.19 0.89 9.48
C TRP A 396 -10.96 1.29 8.67
N ASN A 397 -11.09 2.40 7.97
CA ASN A 397 -9.98 3.18 7.45
C ASN A 397 -10.13 4.62 7.93
N MET A 398 -9.02 5.35 7.99
CA MET A 398 -9.08 6.72 8.47
C MET A 398 -9.89 7.60 7.51
N PRO A 399 -10.93 8.31 7.98
CA PRO A 399 -11.70 9.19 7.12
C PRO A 399 -10.81 10.23 6.44
N TYR A 400 -11.14 10.58 5.19
CA TYR A 400 -10.31 11.47 4.37
C TYR A 400 -10.02 12.81 5.07
N ASN A 401 -11.06 13.44 5.63
CA ASN A 401 -10.93 14.73 6.31
C ASN A 401 -10.10 14.62 7.60
N ASP A 402 -10.27 13.54 8.36
CA ASP A 402 -9.48 13.29 9.56
C ASP A 402 -8.00 13.16 9.21
N LEU A 403 -7.67 12.37 8.17
CA LEU A 403 -6.29 12.21 7.71
C LEU A 403 -5.72 13.51 7.14
N ASN A 404 -6.39 14.13 6.17
CA ASN A 404 -5.81 15.20 5.36
C ASN A 404 -5.95 16.60 5.96
N LYS A 405 -6.74 16.78 7.02
CA LYS A 405 -6.85 18.05 7.74
C LYS A 405 -6.26 17.93 9.14
N VAL A 406 -6.83 17.06 9.97
CA VAL A 406 -6.52 17.03 11.40
C VAL A 406 -5.20 16.33 11.69
N VAL A 407 -5.00 15.11 11.16
CA VAL A 407 -3.74 14.38 11.31
C VAL A 407 -2.60 15.11 10.60
N LYS A 408 -2.85 15.63 9.39
CA LYS A 408 -1.90 16.49 8.68
C LYS A 408 -1.42 17.66 9.55
N ALA A 409 -2.33 18.43 10.14
CA ALA A 409 -1.96 19.56 11.00
C ALA A 409 -1.14 19.12 12.23
N GLY A 410 -1.50 17.99 12.84
CA GLY A 410 -0.73 17.42 13.96
C GLY A 410 0.67 16.99 13.55
N TRP A 411 0.80 16.34 12.39
CA TRP A 411 2.08 15.94 11.82
C TRP A 411 2.96 17.16 11.47
N GLU A 412 2.39 18.20 10.85
CA GLU A 412 3.10 19.44 10.53
C GLU A 412 3.61 20.14 11.80
N ASN A 413 2.78 20.21 12.85
CA ASN A 413 3.18 20.79 14.13
C ASN A 413 4.36 20.02 14.78
N ILE A 414 4.32 18.69 14.76
CA ILE A 414 5.43 17.84 15.24
C ILE A 414 6.68 18.09 14.40
N LYS A 415 6.55 18.13 13.06
CA LYS A 415 7.67 18.40 12.16
C LYS A 415 8.32 19.76 12.44
N GLN A 416 7.53 20.82 12.60
CA GLN A 416 8.04 22.16 12.92
C GLN A 416 8.72 22.19 14.30
N SER A 417 8.17 21.49 15.28
CA SER A 417 8.78 21.38 16.61
C SER A 417 10.17 20.73 16.58
N LEU A 418 10.37 19.75 15.69
CA LEU A 418 11.69 19.12 15.49
C LEU A 418 12.67 20.07 14.78
N LEU A 419 12.21 20.80 13.76
CA LEU A 419 13.03 21.77 13.02
C LEU A 419 13.47 22.96 13.89
N ASN A 420 12.59 23.43 14.77
CA ASN A 420 12.87 24.55 15.68
C ASN A 420 13.80 24.16 16.86
N GLY A 421 14.12 22.87 17.00
CA GLY A 421 14.92 22.34 18.10
C GLY A 421 14.06 21.97 19.31
N VAL A 422 14.16 20.70 19.72
CA VAL A 422 13.45 20.19 20.90
C VAL A 422 14.14 20.69 22.16
N ARG A 423 13.37 21.33 23.05
CA ARG A 423 13.85 21.78 24.35
C ARG A 423 13.63 20.68 25.39
N PHE A 424 14.66 20.38 26.16
CA PHE A 424 14.62 19.41 27.25
C PHE A 424 14.67 20.10 28.61
N THR A 425 13.97 19.54 29.58
CA THR A 425 14.00 19.99 30.98
C THR A 425 14.18 18.79 31.88
N LEU A 426 15.23 18.79 32.69
CA LEU A 426 15.49 17.75 33.68
C LEU A 426 14.71 18.05 34.95
N LYS A 427 13.87 17.12 35.38
CA LYS A 427 13.15 17.18 36.66
C LYS A 427 13.62 16.04 37.56
N GLN A 428 14.05 16.41 38.77
CA GLN A 428 14.33 15.42 39.81
C GLN A 428 13.01 14.79 40.29
N ILE A 429 12.99 13.46 40.37
CA ILE A 429 11.90 12.67 40.92
C ILE A 429 12.46 11.71 41.98
N ASN A 430 11.60 11.16 42.83
CA ASN A 430 12.02 10.32 43.97
C ASN A 430 13.00 9.20 43.58
N ASN A 431 12.89 8.65 42.36
CA ASN A 431 13.74 7.59 41.84
C ASN A 431 14.49 7.99 40.56
N GLY A 432 15.14 9.16 40.55
CA GLY A 432 16.07 9.58 39.50
C GLY A 432 15.66 10.84 38.74
N VAL A 433 16.07 10.93 37.47
CA VAL A 433 15.83 12.11 36.63
C VAL A 433 14.78 11.80 35.58
N ARG A 434 13.73 12.62 35.52
CA ARG A 434 12.76 12.61 34.43
C ARG A 434 13.11 13.70 33.42
N VAL A 435 13.24 13.32 32.15
CA VAL A 435 13.43 14.27 31.05
C VAL A 435 12.07 14.64 30.47
N GLU A 436 11.70 15.91 30.59
CA GLU A 436 10.57 16.49 29.88
C GLU A 436 11.03 17.12 28.56
N ASN A 437 10.12 17.20 27.58
CA ASN A 437 10.41 17.77 26.27
C ASN A 437 9.27 18.65 25.76
N SER A 438 9.61 19.58 24.88
CA SER A 438 8.68 20.54 24.27
C SER A 438 7.87 20.01 23.08
N LEU A 439 7.92 18.71 22.77
CA LEU A 439 7.17 18.16 21.64
C LEU A 439 5.66 18.19 21.91
N PRO A 440 4.83 18.35 20.87
CA PRO A 440 3.38 18.31 20.97
C PRO A 440 2.89 17.07 21.72
N LYS A 441 1.93 17.28 22.62
CA LYS A 441 1.29 16.27 23.46
C LYS A 441 -0.07 15.90 22.91
N LYS A 442 -0.67 14.87 23.52
CA LYS A 442 -2.01 14.38 23.19
C LYS A 442 -3.11 15.45 23.13
N LYS A 443 -3.02 16.49 23.97
CA LYS A 443 -4.01 17.58 24.00
C LYS A 443 -3.90 18.54 22.81
N ASP A 444 -2.76 18.57 22.13
CA ASP A 444 -2.46 19.55 21.08
C ASP A 444 -3.03 19.14 19.72
N ASN A 445 -3.53 17.92 19.59
CA ASN A 445 -4.27 17.45 18.43
C ASN A 445 -5.26 16.34 18.83
N PRO A 446 -6.52 16.39 18.38
CA PRO A 446 -7.56 15.47 18.87
C PRO A 446 -7.38 14.03 18.37
N ILE A 447 -6.61 13.79 17.29
CA ILE A 447 -6.46 12.47 16.67
C ILE A 447 -5.07 11.88 16.92
N LEU A 448 -4.01 12.67 16.76
CA LEU A 448 -2.64 12.18 16.66
C LEU A 448 -1.76 12.78 17.76
N HIS A 449 -0.85 12.00 18.33
CA HIS A 449 0.28 12.54 19.10
C HIS A 449 1.55 11.73 18.92
N ILE A 450 2.65 12.24 19.47
CA ILE A 450 3.93 11.55 19.55
C ILE A 450 4.20 11.12 21.00
N ARG A 451 4.62 9.87 21.21
CA ARG A 451 5.12 9.39 22.50
C ARG A 451 6.18 8.29 22.31
N PRO A 452 6.99 8.00 23.35
CA PRO A 452 8.03 6.99 23.26
C PRO A 452 7.49 5.63 22.82
N HIS A 453 8.26 4.95 21.97
CA HIS A 453 8.01 3.57 21.57
C HIS A 453 9.00 2.60 22.22
N ALA A 454 10.23 3.06 22.46
CA ALA A 454 11.23 2.26 23.15
C ALA A 454 10.81 1.98 24.60
N GLN A 455 11.21 0.80 25.10
CA GLN A 455 10.90 0.38 26.48
C GLN A 455 11.62 1.22 27.53
N LYS A 456 12.82 1.71 27.21
CA LYS A 456 13.65 2.53 28.11
C LYS A 456 13.89 3.90 27.50
N SER A 457 13.94 4.91 28.37
CA SER A 457 14.29 6.27 27.97
C SER A 457 15.79 6.40 27.74
N ALA A 458 16.18 7.12 26.68
CA ALA A 458 17.55 7.47 26.37
C ALA A 458 17.67 8.87 25.74
N TYR A 459 18.73 9.60 26.08
CA TYR A 459 18.99 10.98 25.64
C TYR A 459 20.50 11.28 25.55
N LEU A 460 20.87 12.16 24.62
CA LEU A 460 22.16 12.86 24.57
C LEU A 460 21.88 14.35 24.38
N LEU A 461 22.19 15.17 25.39
CA LEU A 461 21.91 16.61 25.39
C LEU A 461 23.08 17.41 24.79
N LYS A 462 22.84 18.70 24.49
CA LYS A 462 23.87 19.58 23.88
C LYS A 462 25.13 19.76 24.71
N ASP A 463 25.01 19.66 26.03
CA ASP A 463 26.13 19.78 26.97
C ASP A 463 26.95 18.48 27.10
N GLY A 464 26.61 17.44 26.34
CA GLY A 464 27.25 16.13 26.40
C GLY A 464 26.64 15.17 27.42
N THR A 465 25.63 15.60 28.19
CA THR A 465 24.96 14.73 29.17
C THR A 465 24.25 13.58 28.47
N GLN A 466 24.68 12.35 28.78
CA GLN A 466 24.02 11.13 28.33
C GLN A 466 23.16 10.53 29.44
N ILE A 467 21.92 10.16 29.12
CA ILE A 467 20.99 9.47 30.02
C ILE A 467 20.54 8.19 29.33
N GLY A 468 20.72 7.04 29.98
CA GLY A 468 20.32 5.75 29.44
C GLY A 468 21.19 5.25 28.27
N ASP A 469 20.70 4.19 27.63
CA ASP A 469 21.38 3.55 26.49
C ASP A 469 20.84 4.09 25.16
N LEU A 470 21.72 4.75 24.39
CA LEU A 470 21.41 5.37 23.11
C LEU A 470 20.92 4.40 22.03
N SER A 471 21.05 3.08 22.24
CA SER A 471 20.37 2.07 21.40
C SER A 471 18.84 2.23 21.37
N ASN A 472 18.27 2.89 22.40
CA ASN A 472 16.85 3.21 22.50
C ASN A 472 16.49 4.59 21.92
N ALA A 473 17.46 5.35 21.44
CA ALA A 473 17.30 6.73 20.96
C ALA A 473 17.61 6.87 19.47
N ASN A 474 17.18 7.99 18.90
CA ASN A 474 17.57 8.44 17.57
C ASN A 474 17.99 9.90 17.62
N GLU A 475 18.89 10.27 16.71
CA GLU A 475 19.42 11.62 16.59
C GLU A 475 18.37 12.61 16.06
N LEU A 476 18.33 13.79 16.66
CA LEU A 476 17.53 14.95 16.27
C LEU A 476 18.25 15.77 15.19
N PRO A 477 17.54 16.68 14.49
CA PRO A 477 18.15 17.54 13.48
C PRO A 477 19.30 18.42 14.00
N ASP A 478 19.29 18.78 15.28
CA ASP A 478 20.27 19.67 15.92
C ASP A 478 21.43 18.92 16.61
N GLY A 479 21.57 17.61 16.37
CA GLY A 479 22.65 16.77 16.91
C GLY A 479 22.40 16.19 18.30
N GLN A 480 21.35 16.63 19.01
CA GLN A 480 20.91 15.97 20.24
C GLN A 480 20.33 14.59 19.95
N TRP A 481 20.20 13.73 20.96
CA TRP A 481 19.51 12.45 20.83
C TRP A 481 18.36 12.37 21.81
N MET A 482 17.27 11.76 21.38
CA MET A 482 16.15 11.46 22.26
C MET A 482 15.54 10.10 21.96
N THR A 483 14.83 9.60 22.97
CA THR A 483 14.21 8.27 22.95
C THR A 483 13.39 8.09 21.68
N THR A 484 13.49 6.92 21.06
CA THR A 484 12.74 6.57 19.85
C THR A 484 11.25 6.77 20.07
N GLN A 485 10.64 7.54 19.16
CA GLN A 485 9.22 7.87 19.23
C GLN A 485 8.42 7.14 18.17
N SER A 486 7.12 7.09 18.39
CA SER A 486 6.13 6.74 17.37
C SER A 486 5.02 7.77 17.36
N PHE A 487 4.29 7.77 16.25
CA PHE A 487 2.97 8.37 16.20
C PHE A 487 1.95 7.44 16.85
N TRP A 488 0.93 8.03 17.47
CA TRP A 488 -0.12 7.33 18.17
C TRP A 488 -1.47 7.96 17.88
N ILE A 489 -2.47 7.13 17.61
CA ILE A 489 -3.86 7.56 17.53
C ILE A 489 -4.46 7.60 18.92
N ASN A 490 -5.03 8.74 19.25
CA ASN A 490 -5.65 9.01 20.54
C ASN A 490 -6.79 8.02 20.78
N ASN A 491 -6.75 7.37 21.95
CA ASN A 491 -7.81 6.46 22.40
C ASN A 491 -9.21 7.11 22.41
N THR A 492 -9.30 8.41 22.71
CA THR A 492 -10.52 9.21 22.69
C THR A 492 -11.10 9.31 21.28
N TYR A 493 -10.24 9.52 20.28
CA TYR A 493 -10.66 9.50 18.89
C TYR A 493 -11.10 8.10 18.46
N LEU A 494 -10.35 7.05 18.78
CA LEU A 494 -10.73 5.66 18.46
C LEU A 494 -12.15 5.34 18.93
N TYR A 495 -12.52 5.77 20.15
CA TYR A 495 -13.85 5.56 20.69
C TYR A 495 -14.96 6.15 19.80
N THR A 496 -14.75 7.35 19.25
CA THR A 496 -15.73 8.01 18.34
C THR A 496 -15.92 7.29 17.01
N GLN A 497 -14.96 6.45 16.62
CA GLN A 497 -14.96 5.71 15.35
C GLN A 497 -15.70 4.38 15.44
N LEU A 498 -16.12 3.94 16.64
CA LEU A 498 -16.76 2.65 16.85
C LEU A 498 -18.26 2.71 16.49
N ASN A 499 -18.59 2.23 15.29
CA ASN A 499 -19.96 2.16 14.77
C ASN A 499 -20.82 1.15 15.55
N VAL A 500 -20.21 0.13 16.16
CA VAL A 500 -20.92 -0.84 17.02
C VAL A 500 -21.64 -0.14 18.18
N LEU A 501 -21.12 1.00 18.66
CA LEU A 501 -21.76 1.79 19.72
C LEU A 501 -22.93 2.66 19.21
N LYS A 502 -23.00 2.92 17.91
CA LYS A 502 -24.06 3.71 17.28
C LYS A 502 -25.30 2.87 16.97
N LYS A 503 -25.14 1.56 16.75
CA LYS A 503 -26.24 0.61 16.54
C LYS A 503 -26.97 0.21 17.82
N SER A 504 -26.40 0.49 19.00
CA SER A 504 -26.99 0.21 20.31
C SER A 504 -27.75 1.41 20.92
N ARG A 505 -27.92 2.48 20.15
CA ARG A 505 -28.82 3.61 20.42
C ARG A 505 -29.91 3.60 19.38
#